data_AF-A0A7G1NY39-F1
#
_entry.id   AF-A0A7G1NY39-F1
#
_cell.length_a   1.000
_cell.length_b   1.000
_cell.length_c   1.000
_cell.angle_alpha   90.00
_cell.angle_beta   90.00
_cell.angle_gamma   90.00
#
_symmetry.space_group_name_H-M   'P 1'
#
loop_
_entity.id
_entity.type
_entity.pdbx_description
1 polymer ?
#
loop_
_entity_poly.entity_id
_entity_poly.type
_entity_poly.pdbx_seq_one_letter_code
_entity_poly.pdbx_strand_id
1 'polypeptide(L)'
;MLYEQRADLPVSTFTDLMAQARERIDILVYAAVFLHEAYPRLNKLLTERAAGNCTVRIAIGDADSDIVQARGQEERCGHGIEVRAHGTTLYNSLYRADDQQLVNAHVWGVNAYAAPVWHLRRHETGSMFDTYAESFDAVWATATPVREEG
;
A
#
# COMPACT_ATOMS: atom_id res chain seq x y z
N MET A 1 15.38 -6.71 5.26
CA MET A 1 15.37 -6.67 6.73
C MET A 1 14.05 -7.26 7.23
N LEU A 2 14.08 -7.99 8.35
CA LEU A 2 12.88 -8.52 9.00
C LEU A 2 12.65 -7.72 10.28
N TYR A 3 11.42 -7.32 10.53
CA TYR A 3 10.95 -6.71 11.77
C TYR A 3 9.93 -7.65 12.42
N GLU A 4 10.06 -7.88 13.72
CA GLU A 4 9.23 -8.84 14.46
C GLU A 4 7.76 -8.42 14.48
N GLN A 5 7.51 -7.12 14.61
CA GLN A 5 6.19 -6.53 14.56
C GLN A 5 6.19 -5.19 13.82
N ARG A 6 5.09 -4.89 13.14
CA ARG A 6 4.87 -3.63 12.43
C ARG A 6 5.01 -2.40 13.34
N ALA A 7 4.69 -2.55 14.62
CA ALA A 7 4.86 -1.54 15.67
C ALA A 7 6.29 -1.02 15.81
N ASP A 8 7.28 -1.86 15.49
CA ASP A 8 8.69 -1.49 15.63
C ASP A 8 9.17 -0.56 14.51
N LEU A 9 8.40 -0.46 13.41
CA LEU A 9 8.73 0.45 12.32
C LEU A 9 8.20 1.86 12.66
N PRO A 10 9.08 2.87 12.69
CA PRO A 10 8.65 4.25 12.67
C PRO A 10 7.72 4.51 11.48
N VAL A 11 6.68 5.32 11.68
CA VAL A 11 5.82 5.78 10.58
C VAL A 11 6.65 6.45 9.48
N SER A 12 7.74 7.13 9.87
CA SER A 12 8.65 7.75 8.94
C SER A 12 9.24 6.76 7.93
N THR A 13 9.42 5.48 8.27
CA THR A 13 9.93 4.47 7.33
C THR A 13 9.04 4.34 6.09
N PHE A 14 7.72 4.41 6.25
CA PHE A 14 6.77 4.36 5.14
C PHE A 14 6.78 5.67 4.34
N THR A 15 6.80 6.81 5.03
CA THR A 15 6.78 8.12 4.36
C THR A 15 8.08 8.42 3.65
N ASP A 16 9.22 8.05 4.23
CA ASP A 16 10.55 8.24 3.66
C ASP A 16 10.73 7.35 2.42
N LEU A 17 10.17 6.13 2.45
CA LEU A 17 10.11 5.24 1.29
C LEU A 17 9.37 5.91 0.13
N MET A 18 8.16 6.42 0.36
CA MET A 18 7.38 7.12 -0.67
C MET A 18 8.00 8.45 -1.10
N ALA A 19 8.62 9.18 -0.17
CA ALA A 19 9.28 10.44 -0.47
C ALA A 19 10.53 10.26 -1.33
N GLN A 20 11.20 9.11 -1.27
CA GLN A 20 12.36 8.83 -2.12
C GLN A 20 11.98 8.27 -3.50
N ALA A 21 10.72 7.86 -3.70
CA ALA A 21 10.23 7.29 -4.95
C ALA A 21 10.41 8.25 -6.14
N ARG A 22 10.86 7.71 -7.27
CA ARG A 22 11.07 8.45 -8.52
C ARG A 22 10.24 7.93 -9.68
N GLU A 23 9.96 6.63 -9.71
CA GLU A 23 9.32 5.97 -10.83
C GLU A 23 7.94 5.44 -10.47
N ARG A 24 7.82 4.83 -9.28
CA ARG A 24 6.60 4.10 -8.90
C ARG A 24 6.36 4.08 -7.40
N ILE A 25 5.09 4.23 -7.04
CA ILE A 25 4.53 3.91 -5.72
C ILE A 25 3.33 2.98 -5.94
N ASP A 26 3.35 1.81 -5.30
CA ASP A 26 2.22 0.88 -5.27
C ASP A 26 1.83 0.60 -3.81
N ILE A 27 0.54 0.72 -3.47
CA ILE A 27 0.02 0.46 -2.12
C ILE A 27 -1.14 -0.53 -2.20
N LEU A 28 -1.06 -1.64 -1.47
CA LEU A 28 -2.13 -2.65 -1.37
C LEU A 28 -2.52 -2.85 0.09
N VAL A 29 -3.78 -2.56 0.41
CA VAL A 29 -4.31 -2.59 1.77
C VAL A 29 -5.82 -2.86 1.74
N TYR A 30 -6.39 -3.41 2.82
CA TYR A 30 -7.85 -3.40 2.97
C TYR A 30 -8.40 -2.01 3.29
N ALA A 31 -7.71 -1.27 4.14
CA ALA A 31 -8.02 0.11 4.52
C ALA A 31 -6.69 0.83 4.79
N ALA A 32 -6.46 1.98 4.18
CA ALA A 32 -5.24 2.77 4.40
C ALA A 32 -5.39 3.80 5.53
N VAL A 33 -6.52 3.78 6.26
CA VAL A 33 -6.88 4.72 7.35
C VAL A 33 -5.71 4.98 8.30
N PHE A 34 -4.98 3.94 8.71
CA PHE A 34 -3.82 4.09 9.58
C PHE A 34 -2.77 5.07 9.02
N LEU A 35 -2.50 5.02 7.71
CA LEU A 35 -1.44 5.83 7.10
C LEU A 35 -1.86 7.30 6.96
N HIS A 36 -3.15 7.57 6.78
CA HIS A 36 -3.72 8.93 6.78
C HIS A 36 -3.75 9.54 8.18
N GLU A 37 -4.17 8.77 9.18
CA GLU A 37 -4.19 9.23 10.58
C GLU A 37 -2.77 9.47 11.10
N ALA A 38 -1.85 8.54 10.82
CA ALA A 38 -0.46 8.64 11.24
C ALA A 38 0.31 9.71 10.45
N TYR A 39 -0.11 10.02 9.22
CA TYR A 39 0.51 11.04 8.39
C TYR A 39 -0.51 11.86 7.60
N PRO A 40 -1.04 12.96 8.19
CA PRO A 40 -2.04 13.83 7.56
C PRO A 40 -1.60 14.45 6.23
N ARG A 41 -0.30 14.42 5.90
CA ARG A 41 0.28 14.96 4.65
C ARG A 41 0.50 13.89 3.57
N LEU A 42 0.08 12.65 3.79
CA LEU A 42 0.30 11.55 2.85
C LEU A 42 -0.26 11.85 1.46
N ASN A 43 -1.50 12.32 1.41
CA ASN A 43 -2.14 12.69 0.14
C ASN A 43 -1.36 13.75 -0.63
N LYS A 44 -0.83 14.74 0.07
CA LYS A 44 0.01 15.78 -0.54
C LYS A 44 1.30 15.18 -1.09
N LEU A 45 1.97 14.32 -0.33
CA LEU A 45 3.18 13.63 -0.77
C LEU A 45 2.95 12.79 -2.03
N LEU A 46 1.89 11.99 -2.04
CA LEU A 46 1.55 11.13 -3.16
C LEU A 46 1.17 11.95 -4.41
N THR A 47 0.43 13.04 -4.23
CA THR A 47 0.07 13.96 -5.31
C THR A 47 1.32 14.66 -5.89
N GLU A 48 2.25 15.10 -5.04
CA GLU A 48 3.52 15.69 -5.47
C GLU A 48 4.39 14.69 -6.23
N ARG A 49 4.37 13.41 -5.83
CA ARG A 49 5.07 12.33 -6.55
C ARG A 49 4.40 12.08 -7.91
N ALA A 50 3.08 11.96 -7.94
CA ALA A 50 2.32 11.81 -9.19
C ALA A 50 2.60 12.93 -10.20
N ALA A 51 2.61 14.19 -9.72
CA ALA A 51 2.96 15.35 -10.55
C ALA A 51 4.42 15.35 -11.03
N GLY A 52 5.31 14.63 -10.35
CA GLY A 52 6.73 14.46 -10.68
C GLY A 52 7.03 13.30 -11.63
N ASN A 53 6.05 12.80 -12.39
CA ASN A 53 6.14 11.61 -13.26
C ASN A 53 6.32 10.27 -12.52
N CYS A 54 6.11 10.20 -11.22
CA CYS A 54 6.05 8.93 -10.50
C CYS A 54 4.63 8.32 -10.68
N THR A 55 4.55 7.07 -11.13
CA THR A 55 3.26 6.37 -11.20
C THR A 55 2.79 6.02 -9.78
N VAL A 56 1.59 6.44 -9.38
CA VAL A 56 1.03 6.13 -8.05
C VAL A 56 -0.23 5.30 -8.20
N ARG A 57 -0.21 4.07 -7.68
CA ARG A 57 -1.33 3.11 -7.69
C ARG A 57 -1.70 2.69 -6.28
N ILE A 58 -2.98 2.77 -5.93
CA ILE A 58 -3.49 2.37 -4.62
C ILE A 58 -4.63 1.38 -4.82
N ALA A 59 -4.41 0.14 -4.42
CA ALA A 59 -5.43 -0.91 -4.35
C ALA A 59 -5.96 -0.96 -2.91
N ILE A 60 -7.20 -0.53 -2.73
CA ILE A 60 -7.92 -0.57 -1.45
C ILE A 60 -8.97 -1.68 -1.46
N GLY A 61 -9.31 -2.20 -0.29
CA GLY A 61 -10.38 -3.18 -0.17
C GLY A 61 -11.71 -2.60 -0.64
N ASP A 62 -12.48 -3.39 -1.37
CA ASP A 62 -13.84 -3.04 -1.79
C ASP A 62 -14.74 -2.85 -0.57
N ALA A 63 -15.28 -1.64 -0.43
CA ALA A 63 -16.16 -1.24 0.66
C ALA A 63 -17.38 -2.15 0.75
N ASP A 64 -17.87 -2.71 -0.35
CA ASP A 64 -19.03 -3.61 -0.38
C ASP A 64 -18.70 -5.06 0.04
N SER A 65 -17.42 -5.38 0.25
CA SER A 65 -17.03 -6.67 0.82
C SER A 65 -17.26 -6.69 2.33
N ASP A 66 -17.73 -7.83 2.85
CA ASP A 66 -17.93 -8.06 4.30
C ASP A 66 -16.68 -7.74 5.13
N ILE A 67 -15.49 -7.81 4.52
CA ILE A 67 -14.20 -7.56 5.14
C ILE A 67 -13.95 -6.06 5.38
N VAL A 68 -14.50 -5.18 4.53
CA VAL A 68 -14.22 -3.72 4.53
C VAL A 68 -15.38 -2.91 5.13
N GLN A 69 -16.62 -3.41 5.07
CA GLN A 69 -17.79 -2.81 5.75
C GLN A 69 -17.55 -2.57 7.25
N ALA A 70 -16.69 -3.36 7.89
CA ALA A 70 -16.33 -3.20 9.30
C ALA A 70 -15.31 -2.06 9.57
N ARG A 71 -14.69 -1.45 8.55
CA ARG A 71 -13.52 -0.55 8.71
C ARG A 71 -13.63 0.85 8.11
N GLY A 72 -14.67 1.13 7.32
CA GLY A 72 -15.20 2.49 7.09
C GLY A 72 -14.39 3.47 6.22
N GLN A 73 -15.13 4.08 5.27
CA GLN A 73 -14.92 5.26 4.43
C GLN A 73 -14.00 5.18 3.20
N GLU A 74 -14.55 5.65 2.08
CA GLU A 74 -13.87 5.92 0.81
C GLU A 74 -12.76 6.97 1.01
N GLU A 75 -11.54 6.61 0.62
CA GLU A 75 -10.39 7.49 0.75
C GLU A 75 -10.29 8.40 -0.50
N ARG A 76 -10.34 9.71 -0.28
CA ARG A 76 -10.06 10.70 -1.33
C ARG A 76 -8.55 10.84 -1.50
N CYS A 77 -8.02 10.27 -2.58
CA CYS A 77 -6.66 10.53 -3.03
C CYS A 77 -6.68 11.73 -3.99
N GLY A 78 -5.67 12.61 -3.91
CA GLY A 78 -5.59 13.78 -4.78
C GLY A 78 -5.33 13.43 -6.25
N HIS A 79 -5.41 14.45 -7.11
CA HIS A 79 -5.26 14.30 -8.55
C HIS A 79 -3.95 13.60 -8.96
N GLY A 80 -4.03 12.72 -9.98
CA GLY A 80 -2.89 11.98 -10.52
C GLY A 80 -2.57 10.68 -9.78
N ILE A 81 -3.36 10.32 -8.77
CA ILE A 81 -3.28 9.03 -8.06
C ILE A 81 -4.36 8.12 -8.62
N GLU A 82 -3.98 6.92 -9.09
CA GLU A 82 -4.98 5.92 -9.50
C GLU A 82 -5.36 5.08 -8.30
N VAL A 83 -6.65 5.08 -7.95
CA VAL A 83 -7.21 4.28 -6.85
C VAL A 83 -8.17 3.24 -7.42
N ARG A 84 -8.02 1.99 -6.98
CA ARG A 84 -8.93 0.90 -7.34
C ARG A 84 -9.37 0.10 -6.11
N ALA A 85 -10.63 -0.32 -6.11
CA ALA A 85 -11.22 -1.20 -5.13
C ALA A 85 -11.04 -2.68 -5.54
N HIS A 86 -10.67 -3.55 -4.60
CA HIS A 86 -10.50 -4.98 -4.84
C HIS A 86 -11.28 -5.85 -3.84
N GLY A 87 -11.86 -6.95 -4.31
CA GLY A 87 -12.54 -7.95 -3.46
C GLY A 87 -11.64 -9.08 -2.95
N THR A 88 -10.34 -9.07 -3.27
CA THR A 88 -9.44 -10.19 -2.97
C THR A 88 -9.14 -10.34 -1.48
N THR A 89 -9.07 -11.58 -0.99
CA THR A 89 -8.54 -11.87 0.34
C THR A 89 -7.03 -11.65 0.39
N LEU A 90 -6.57 -10.69 1.19
CA LEU A 90 -5.15 -10.39 1.36
C LEU A 90 -4.49 -11.22 2.46
N TYR A 91 -3.34 -11.82 2.12
CA TYR A 91 -2.41 -12.45 3.07
C TYR A 91 -1.34 -11.49 3.59
N ASN A 92 -1.25 -10.29 3.01
CA ASN A 92 -0.32 -9.23 3.39
C ASN A 92 -0.82 -7.87 2.88
N SER A 93 -0.32 -6.81 3.48
CA SER A 93 -0.38 -5.45 2.94
C SER A 93 0.99 -5.08 2.35
N LEU A 94 1.00 -4.35 1.23
CA LEU A 94 2.22 -3.99 0.49
C LEU A 94 2.36 -2.47 0.37
N TYR A 95 3.57 -1.98 0.60
CA TYR A 95 3.96 -0.60 0.31
C TYR A 95 5.25 -0.62 -0.49
N ARG A 96 5.17 -0.34 -1.78
CA ARG A 96 6.31 -0.37 -2.69
C ARG A 96 6.64 1.04 -3.13
N ALA A 97 7.93 1.36 -3.15
CA ALA A 97 8.49 2.49 -3.86
C ALA A 97 9.72 2.04 -4.66
N ASP A 98 9.68 2.20 -5.97
CA ASP A 98 10.74 1.82 -6.91
C ASP A 98 11.27 0.39 -6.68
N ASP A 99 12.51 0.27 -6.17
CA ASP A 99 13.26 -0.96 -5.89
C ASP A 99 13.08 -1.50 -4.48
N GLN A 100 12.21 -0.89 -3.67
CA GLN A 100 12.00 -1.23 -2.27
C GLN A 100 10.53 -1.49 -1.96
N GLN A 101 10.27 -2.42 -1.03
CA GLN A 101 8.93 -2.71 -0.56
C GLN A 101 8.91 -3.10 0.91
N LEU A 102 7.87 -2.68 1.61
CA LEU A 102 7.48 -3.16 2.93
C LEU A 102 6.30 -4.10 2.75
N VAL A 103 6.47 -5.34 3.20
CA VAL A 103 5.43 -6.37 3.19
C VAL A 103 5.02 -6.65 4.62
N ASN A 104 3.81 -6.24 5.00
CA ASN A 104 3.27 -6.52 6.32
C ASN A 104 2.38 -7.77 6.26
N ALA A 105 2.81 -8.84 6.93
CA ALA A 105 2.10 -10.11 6.93
C ALA A 105 0.72 -9.99 7.61
N HIS A 106 -0.27 -10.74 7.13
CA HIS A 106 -1.50 -10.99 7.87
C HIS A 106 -1.39 -12.36 8.54
N VAL A 107 -1.30 -12.38 9.87
CA VAL A 107 -1.19 -13.60 10.66
C VAL A 107 -2.51 -13.83 11.40
N TRP A 108 -3.07 -15.03 11.27
CA TRP A 108 -4.33 -15.38 11.90
C TRP A 108 -4.28 -15.17 13.42
N GLY A 109 -5.25 -14.46 13.98
CA GLY A 109 -5.32 -14.14 15.40
C GLY A 109 -4.36 -13.03 15.86
N VAL A 110 -3.59 -12.42 14.95
CA VAL A 110 -2.66 -11.34 15.26
C VAL A 110 -3.13 -10.04 14.61
N ASN A 111 -3.17 -8.96 15.39
CA ASN A 111 -3.45 -7.63 14.85
C ASN A 111 -2.32 -7.22 13.89
N ALA A 112 -2.64 -6.56 12.77
CA ALA A 112 -1.66 -6.06 11.80
C ALA A 112 -0.50 -5.28 12.43
N TYR A 113 -0.76 -4.53 13.52
CA TYR A 113 0.24 -3.78 14.28
C TYR A 113 1.29 -4.68 14.95
N ALA A 114 0.91 -5.90 15.36
CA ALA A 114 1.78 -6.89 15.98
C ALA A 114 2.33 -7.93 14.99
N ALA A 115 1.98 -7.83 13.70
CA ALA A 115 2.39 -8.78 12.68
C ALA A 115 3.77 -8.41 12.08
N PRO A 116 4.56 -9.40 11.63
CA PRO A 116 5.91 -9.15 11.11
C PRO A 116 5.88 -8.34 9.81
N VAL A 117 7.00 -7.65 9.55
CA VAL A 117 7.21 -6.87 8.34
C VAL A 117 8.52 -7.26 7.68
N TRP A 118 8.49 -7.51 6.38
CA TRP A 118 9.68 -7.66 5.56
C TRP A 118 9.95 -6.38 4.77
N HIS A 119 11.12 -5.79 4.96
CA HIS A 119 11.63 -4.75 4.07
C HIS A 119 12.54 -5.39 3.03
N LEU A 120 12.03 -5.51 1.81
CA LEU A 120 12.76 -6.09 0.69
C LEU A 120 13.32 -4.96 -0.18
N ARG A 121 14.53 -5.18 -0.69
CA ARG A 121 15.14 -4.38 -1.74
C ARG A 121 15.43 -5.32 -2.92
N ARG A 122 15.13 -4.86 -4.13
CA ARG A 122 15.39 -5.61 -5.36
C ARG A 122 16.89 -5.59 -5.65
N HIS A 123 17.54 -6.75 -5.59
CA HIS A 123 18.95 -6.90 -5.94
C HIS A 123 19.16 -7.68 -7.24
N GLU A 124 18.21 -8.56 -7.59
CA GLU A 124 18.24 -9.41 -8.77
C GLU A 124 16.81 -9.73 -9.25
N THR A 125 16.67 -10.24 -10.47
CA THR A 125 15.37 -10.65 -11.04
C THR A 125 14.96 -12.03 -10.53
N GLY A 126 13.66 -12.24 -10.32
CA GLY A 126 13.12 -13.49 -9.77
C GLY A 126 13.23 -13.55 -8.24
N SER A 127 13.47 -12.42 -7.60
CA SER A 127 13.62 -12.31 -6.16
C SER A 127 12.26 -12.30 -5.45
N MET A 128 12.25 -12.44 -4.12
CA MET A 128 11.03 -12.26 -3.33
C MET A 128 10.35 -10.91 -3.59
N PHE A 129 11.12 -9.86 -3.90
CA PHE A 129 10.57 -8.58 -4.32
C PHE A 129 9.64 -8.74 -5.53
N ASP A 130 10.11 -9.42 -6.58
CA ASP A 130 9.36 -9.60 -7.81
C ASP A 130 8.08 -10.40 -7.58
N THR A 131 8.12 -11.44 -6.72
CA THR A 131 6.92 -12.21 -6.36
C THR A 131 5.81 -11.36 -5.76
N TYR A 132 6.13 -10.46 -4.84
CA TYR A 132 5.12 -9.57 -4.24
C TYR A 132 4.72 -8.44 -5.19
N ALA A 133 5.62 -7.95 -6.03
CA ALA A 133 5.28 -6.97 -7.07
C ALA A 133 4.29 -7.57 -8.09
N GLU A 134 4.53 -8.80 -8.54
CA GLU A 134 3.61 -9.55 -9.40
C GLU A 134 2.28 -9.84 -8.70
N SER A 135 2.31 -10.15 -7.39
CA SER A 135 1.10 -10.30 -6.59
C SER A 135 0.28 -9.01 -6.54
N PHE A 136 0.92 -7.85 -6.42
CA PHE A 136 0.24 -6.56 -6.50
C PHE A 136 -0.42 -6.39 -7.87
N ASP A 137 0.32 -6.64 -8.96
CA ASP A 137 -0.18 -6.47 -10.31
C ASP A 137 -1.37 -7.40 -10.62
N ALA A 138 -1.36 -8.63 -10.09
CA ALA A 138 -2.47 -9.56 -10.20
C ALA A 138 -3.74 -9.04 -9.50
N VAL A 139 -3.63 -8.48 -8.29
CA VAL A 139 -4.77 -7.86 -7.60
C VAL A 139 -5.26 -6.65 -8.38
N TRP A 140 -4.34 -5.76 -8.78
CA TRP A 140 -4.61 -4.54 -9.53
C TRP A 140 -5.37 -4.79 -10.83
N ALA A 141 -5.01 -5.84 -11.57
CA ALA A 141 -5.66 -6.22 -12.83
C ALA A 141 -7.14 -6.58 -12.67
N THR A 142 -7.54 -7.05 -11.49
CA THR A 142 -8.93 -7.41 -11.17
C THR A 142 -9.68 -6.33 -10.41
N ALA A 143 -8.97 -5.30 -9.95
CA ALA A 143 -9.53 -4.20 -9.17
C ALA A 143 -10.29 -3.19 -10.05
N THR A 144 -11.34 -2.60 -9.51
CA THR A 144 -12.22 -1.65 -10.20
C THR A 144 -11.85 -0.22 -9.83
N PRO A 145 -11.74 0.73 -10.79
CA PRO A 145 -11.49 2.13 -10.47
C PRO A 145 -12.49 2.73 -9.48
N VAL A 146 -11.99 3.42 -8.46
CA VAL A 146 -12.81 4.22 -7.54
C VAL A 146 -13.06 5.56 -8.23
N ARG A 147 -14.33 5.99 -8.31
CA ARG A 147 -14.68 7.27 -8.94
C ARG A 147 -14.34 8.41 -7.98
N GLU A 148 -13.57 9.39 -8.44
CA GLU A 148 -13.49 10.69 -7.77
C GLU A 148 -14.82 11.41 -7.99
N GLU A 149 -15.67 11.49 -6.95
CA GLU A 149 -16.77 12.47 -6.97
C GLU A 149 -16.14 13.87 -6.84
N GLY A 150 -16.16 14.60 -7.97
CA GLY A 150 -15.59 15.94 -8.14
C GLY A 150 -16.12 17.01 -7.20
#